data_AF-A0A2P5LUN4-F1
#
_entry.id   AF-A0A2P5LUN4-F1
#
_cell.length_a   1.000
_cell.length_b   1.000
_cell.length_c   1.000
_cell.angle_alpha   90.00
_cell.angle_beta   90.00
_cell.angle_gamma   90.00
#
_symmetry.space_group_name_H-M   'P 1'
#
loop_
_entity.id
_entity.type
_entity.pdbx_description
1 polymer ?
#
loop_
_entity_poly.entity_id
_entity_poly.type
_entity_poly.pdbx_seq_one_letter_code
_entity_poly.pdbx_strand_id
1 'polypeptide(L)'
;MPNISSPHLNAVLWSVGLAVLAYLALVIFWKRRSLSADTVLHGIDQVSVFVGKAGAWAIVLLTLAMCYEVFARYLLQAPTEWAFDMSYILYGALFMLAGPYALSRNGHVRGDFLYRQWPVRRQAAMDLVLYFLFFFPGILALCYAGYGFAAFSWVIGEHSSNSPNGPPLYHFKSLIPVVGGLMVLQGCAEVVRAFRALKTGEWPQRLHDVEETEKIILEQAEAAQKGVA
;
A
#
# COMPACT_ATOMS: atom_id res chain seq x y z
N MET A 1 6.07 69.73 -29.69
CA MET A 1 5.88 68.26 -29.74
C MET A 1 5.40 67.84 -28.35
N PRO A 2 4.19 67.25 -28.19
CA PRO A 2 3.67 66.89 -26.87
C PRO A 2 4.50 65.76 -26.26
N ASN A 3 4.97 65.98 -25.03
CA ASN A 3 5.81 65.08 -24.25
C ASN A 3 5.01 63.86 -23.78
N ILE A 4 5.36 62.67 -24.26
CA ILE A 4 4.61 61.40 -24.06
C ILE A 4 4.99 60.72 -22.74
N SER A 5 5.90 61.28 -21.93
CA SER A 5 6.38 60.68 -20.67
C SER A 5 5.47 60.97 -19.46
N SER A 6 4.17 60.75 -19.60
CA SER A 6 3.27 60.91 -18.47
C SER A 6 3.46 59.77 -17.44
N PRO A 7 3.63 60.08 -16.14
CA PRO A 7 3.93 59.08 -15.10
C PRO A 7 2.83 58.01 -14.96
N HIS A 8 1.60 58.33 -15.38
CA HIS A 8 0.49 57.38 -15.41
C HIS A 8 0.65 56.30 -16.49
N LEU A 9 1.28 56.60 -17.64
CA LEU A 9 1.50 55.60 -18.69
C LEU A 9 2.48 54.52 -18.23
N ASN A 10 3.55 54.95 -17.55
CA ASN A 10 4.53 54.04 -16.97
C ASN A 10 3.90 53.20 -15.85
N ALA A 11 3.09 53.79 -14.97
CA ALA A 11 2.39 53.05 -13.92
C ALA A 11 1.46 51.96 -14.47
N VAL A 12 0.73 52.25 -15.56
CA VAL A 12 -0.12 51.26 -16.24
C VAL A 12 0.73 50.15 -16.86
N LEU A 13 1.81 50.48 -17.56
CA LEU A 13 2.73 49.49 -18.15
C LEU A 13 3.37 48.58 -17.09
N TRP A 14 3.77 49.12 -15.94
CA TRP A 14 4.29 48.33 -14.82
C TRP A 14 3.23 47.41 -14.19
N SER A 15 1.99 47.91 -14.04
CA SER A 15 0.89 47.11 -13.48
C SER A 15 0.48 45.93 -14.38
N VAL A 16 0.44 46.16 -15.70
CA VAL A 16 0.15 45.12 -16.69
C VAL A 16 1.31 44.11 -16.75
N GLY A 17 2.56 44.57 -16.72
CA GLY A 17 3.74 43.70 -16.67
C GLY A 17 3.76 42.79 -15.44
N LEU A 18 3.45 43.33 -14.25
CA LEU A 18 3.35 42.55 -13.02
C LEU A 18 2.20 41.54 -13.06
N ALA A 19 1.04 41.92 -13.62
CA ALA A 19 -0.09 41.01 -13.77
C ALA A 19 0.23 39.84 -14.72
N VAL A 20 0.94 40.09 -15.83
CA VAL A 20 1.39 39.04 -16.76
C VAL A 20 2.43 38.13 -16.11
N LEU A 21 3.39 38.67 -15.37
CA LEU A 21 4.38 37.88 -14.64
C LEU A 21 3.73 37.05 -13.53
N ALA A 22 2.76 37.61 -12.80
CA ALA A 22 1.99 36.89 -11.80
C ALA A 22 1.14 35.78 -12.43
N TYR A 23 0.49 36.03 -13.57
CA TYR A 23 -0.27 35.04 -14.32
C TYR A 23 0.63 33.92 -14.85
N LEU A 24 1.78 34.24 -15.45
CA LEU A 24 2.75 33.25 -15.90
C LEU A 24 3.34 32.46 -14.73
N ALA A 25 3.64 33.11 -13.61
CA ALA A 25 4.07 32.44 -12.37
C ALA A 25 2.98 31.52 -11.83
N LEU A 26 1.71 31.92 -11.89
CA LEU A 26 0.55 31.09 -11.52
C LEU A 26 0.40 29.89 -12.46
N VAL A 27 0.53 30.08 -13.77
CA VAL A 27 0.46 29.00 -14.77
C VAL A 27 1.65 28.04 -14.64
N ILE A 28 2.86 28.56 -14.41
CA ILE A 28 4.07 27.75 -14.18
C ILE A 28 3.97 27.02 -12.84
N PHE A 29 3.49 27.67 -11.78
CA PHE A 29 3.25 27.06 -10.47
C PHE A 29 2.17 25.97 -10.55
N TRP A 30 1.08 26.22 -11.28
CA TRP A 30 0.01 25.26 -11.50
C TRP A 30 0.50 24.07 -12.36
N LYS A 31 1.27 24.32 -13.41
CA LYS A 31 1.92 23.29 -14.24
C LYS A 31 2.97 22.49 -13.46
N ARG A 32 3.69 23.12 -12.52
CA ARG A 32 4.67 22.48 -11.62
C ARG A 32 4.02 21.73 -10.46
N ARG A 33 2.78 22.10 -10.09
CA ARG A 33 1.96 21.48 -9.05
C ARG A 33 0.93 20.48 -9.58
N SER A 34 1.00 20.14 -10.87
CA SER A 34 0.51 18.86 -11.36
C SER A 34 1.34 17.78 -10.66
N LEU A 35 0.86 17.29 -9.51
CA LEU A 35 1.40 16.10 -8.85
C LEU A 35 1.57 15.05 -9.95
N SER A 36 2.81 14.71 -10.29
CA SER A 36 3.01 13.66 -11.28
C SER A 36 2.30 12.43 -10.73
N ALA A 37 1.50 11.73 -11.55
CA ALA A 37 0.80 10.55 -11.07
C ALA A 37 1.80 9.51 -10.49
N ASP A 38 3.08 9.59 -10.87
CA ASP A 38 4.17 8.86 -10.21
C ASP A 38 4.30 9.23 -8.73
N THR A 39 4.36 10.50 -8.36
CA THR A 39 4.48 10.93 -6.95
C THR A 39 3.33 10.41 -6.10
N VAL A 40 2.10 10.40 -6.66
CA VAL A 40 0.93 9.85 -5.98
C VAL A 40 1.02 8.33 -5.83
N LEU A 41 1.41 7.62 -6.90
CA LEU A 41 1.62 6.17 -6.88
C LEU A 41 2.67 5.76 -5.84
N HIS A 42 3.80 6.46 -5.80
CA HIS A 42 4.86 6.21 -4.83
C HIS A 42 4.41 6.53 -3.40
N GLY A 43 3.64 7.60 -3.20
CA GLY A 43 3.07 7.93 -1.89
C GLY A 43 2.14 6.82 -1.37
N ILE A 44 1.26 6.31 -2.23
CA ILE A 44 0.36 5.18 -1.89
C ILE A 44 1.17 3.93 -1.56
N ASP A 45 2.16 3.58 -2.40
CA ASP A 45 3.02 2.43 -2.13
C ASP A 45 3.75 2.57 -0.79
N GLN A 46 4.28 3.75 -0.45
CA GLN A 46 5.00 3.97 0.80
C GLN A 46 4.11 3.78 2.02
N VAL A 47 2.83 4.19 1.94
CA VAL A 47 1.86 3.90 3.01
C VAL A 47 1.66 2.40 3.18
N SER A 48 1.43 1.66 2.09
CA SER A 48 1.29 0.21 2.11
C SER A 48 2.55 -0.49 2.64
N VAL A 49 3.73 0.03 2.28
CA VAL A 49 5.03 -0.47 2.73
C VAL A 49 5.23 -0.26 4.22
N PHE A 50 4.96 0.95 4.69
CA PHE A 50 5.07 1.30 6.10
C PHE A 50 4.13 0.43 6.96
N VAL A 51 2.87 0.31 6.56
CA VAL A 51 1.87 -0.49 7.29
C VAL A 51 2.27 -1.97 7.31
N GLY A 52 2.71 -2.53 6.18
CA GLY A 52 3.18 -3.90 6.11
C GLY A 52 4.41 -4.17 6.97
N LYS A 53 5.41 -3.28 6.95
CA LYS A 53 6.62 -3.40 7.77
C LYS A 53 6.35 -3.20 9.26
N ALA A 54 5.47 -2.28 9.62
CA ALA A 54 5.01 -2.12 10.99
C ALA A 54 4.29 -3.40 11.47
N GLY A 55 3.40 -3.95 10.63
CA GLY A 55 2.70 -5.21 10.89
C GLY A 55 3.63 -6.42 10.99
N ALA A 56 4.74 -6.44 10.24
CA ALA A 56 5.71 -7.53 10.26
C ALA A 56 6.30 -7.77 11.66
N TRP A 57 6.44 -6.73 12.50
CA TRP A 57 6.89 -6.88 13.89
C TRP A 57 5.96 -7.72 14.76
N ALA A 58 4.68 -7.90 14.36
CA ALA A 58 3.76 -8.78 15.06
C ALA A 58 4.27 -10.23 15.14
N ILE A 59 5.06 -10.70 14.16
CA ILE A 59 5.63 -12.05 14.20
C ILE A 59 6.65 -12.22 15.33
N VAL A 60 7.42 -11.17 15.62
CA VAL A 60 8.42 -11.18 16.71
C VAL A 60 7.69 -11.25 18.04
N LEU A 61 6.67 -10.40 18.23
CA LEU A 61 5.86 -10.41 19.44
C LEU A 61 5.13 -11.75 19.64
N LEU A 62 4.58 -12.31 18.57
CA LEU A 62 3.92 -13.62 18.59
C LEU A 62 4.90 -14.72 19.00
N THR A 63 6.11 -14.72 18.43
CA THR A 63 7.13 -15.71 18.74
C THR A 63 7.54 -15.61 20.20
N LEU A 64 7.75 -14.41 20.73
CA LEU A 64 8.10 -14.20 22.13
C LEU A 64 6.96 -14.65 23.07
N ALA A 65 5.72 -14.31 22.75
CA ALA A 65 4.55 -14.76 23.52
C ALA A 65 4.44 -16.30 23.57
N MET A 66 4.67 -16.97 22.43
CA MET A 66 4.64 -18.43 22.36
C MET A 66 5.81 -19.08 23.09
N CYS A 67 7.03 -18.54 22.98
CA CYS A 67 8.18 -19.02 23.74
C CYS A 67 7.95 -18.88 25.24
N TYR A 68 7.38 -17.76 25.67
CA TYR A 68 7.02 -17.53 27.07
C TYR A 68 5.96 -18.54 27.55
N GLU A 69 4.91 -18.77 26.77
CA GLU A 69 3.87 -19.75 27.15
C GLU A 69 4.42 -21.17 27.28
N VAL A 70 5.26 -21.61 26.33
CA VAL A 70 5.92 -22.92 26.39
C VAL A 70 6.80 -22.99 27.64
N PHE A 71 7.57 -21.95 27.94
CA PHE A 71 8.40 -21.90 29.14
C PHE A 71 7.55 -21.96 30.42
N ALA A 72 6.53 -21.11 30.55
CA ALA A 72 5.69 -21.03 31.74
C ALA A 72 4.92 -22.34 31.98
N ARG A 73 4.37 -22.93 30.93
CA ARG A 73 3.60 -24.18 31.00
C ARG A 73 4.47 -25.38 31.40
N TYR A 74 5.63 -25.54 30.78
CA TYR A 74 6.43 -26.76 30.96
C TYR A 74 7.47 -26.66 32.07
N LEU A 75 8.09 -25.50 32.28
CA LEU A 75 9.11 -25.33 33.31
C LEU A 75 8.53 -24.82 34.62
N LEU A 76 7.61 -23.85 34.56
CA LEU A 76 7.00 -23.27 35.77
C LEU A 76 5.72 -23.97 36.21
N GLN A 77 5.20 -24.90 35.40
CA GLN A 77 3.90 -25.56 35.62
C GLN A 77 2.73 -24.56 35.81
N ALA A 78 2.87 -23.36 35.22
CA ALA A 78 1.94 -22.24 35.35
C ALA A 78 1.50 -21.79 33.94
N PRO A 79 0.51 -22.47 33.32
CA PRO A 79 0.03 -22.11 31.99
C PRO A 79 -0.63 -20.74 32.00
N THR A 80 -0.48 -19.96 30.92
CA THR A 80 -1.13 -18.66 30.81
C THR A 80 -2.41 -18.70 29.99
N GLU A 81 -3.40 -17.93 30.41
CA GLU A 81 -4.70 -17.86 29.75
C GLU A 81 -4.69 -16.93 28.53
N TRP A 82 -3.78 -15.95 28.48
CA TRP A 82 -3.77 -14.89 27.47
C TRP A 82 -2.95 -15.21 26.22
N ALA A 83 -1.94 -16.09 26.33
CA ALA A 83 -0.98 -16.31 25.24
C ALA A 83 -1.64 -16.87 23.98
N PHE A 84 -2.64 -17.74 24.15
CA PHE A 84 -3.40 -18.29 23.04
C PHE A 84 -4.15 -17.21 22.26
N ASP A 85 -4.88 -16.32 22.95
CA ASP A 85 -5.61 -15.24 22.31
C ASP A 85 -4.70 -14.22 21.64
N MET A 86 -3.60 -13.85 22.30
CA MET A 86 -2.59 -12.97 21.71
C MET A 86 -2.02 -13.57 20.42
N SER A 87 -1.76 -14.89 20.40
CA SER A 87 -1.23 -15.55 19.20
C SER A 87 -2.20 -15.43 18.03
N TYR A 88 -3.51 -15.62 18.26
CA TYR A 88 -4.52 -15.53 17.22
C TYR A 88 -4.67 -14.10 16.68
N ILE A 89 -4.73 -13.12 17.58
CA ILE A 89 -4.85 -11.70 17.22
C ILE A 89 -3.62 -11.23 16.45
N LEU A 90 -2.40 -11.53 16.93
CA LEU A 90 -1.17 -11.11 16.28
C LEU A 90 -0.98 -11.80 14.93
N TYR A 91 -1.29 -13.09 14.83
CA TYR A 91 -1.22 -13.83 13.57
C TYR A 91 -2.20 -13.27 12.54
N GLY A 92 -3.46 -13.04 12.94
CA GLY A 92 -4.47 -12.44 12.08
C GLY A 92 -4.08 -11.04 11.64
N ALA A 93 -3.55 -10.21 12.55
CA ALA A 93 -3.12 -8.85 12.24
C ALA A 93 -1.96 -8.85 11.25
N LEU A 94 -0.97 -9.72 11.46
CA LEU A 94 0.15 -9.92 10.55
C LEU A 94 -0.35 -10.26 9.14
N PHE A 95 -1.24 -11.25 9.01
CA PHE A 95 -1.78 -11.67 7.72
C PHE A 95 -2.58 -10.56 7.03
N MET A 96 -3.46 -9.87 7.74
CA MET A 96 -4.26 -8.79 7.17
C MET A 96 -3.37 -7.63 6.69
N LEU A 97 -2.43 -7.18 7.52
CA LEU A 97 -1.54 -6.05 7.18
C LEU A 97 -0.56 -6.39 6.05
N ALA A 98 -0.23 -7.67 5.86
CA ALA A 98 0.59 -8.12 4.74
C ALA A 98 -0.12 -8.00 3.38
N GLY A 99 -1.45 -7.96 3.33
CA GLY A 99 -2.23 -7.89 2.08
C GLY A 99 -1.89 -6.65 1.21
N PRO A 100 -2.08 -5.42 1.71
CA PRO A 100 -1.75 -4.19 0.98
C PRO A 100 -0.26 -4.12 0.58
N TYR A 101 0.62 -4.61 1.45
CA TYR A 101 2.05 -4.70 1.19
C TYR A 101 2.37 -5.64 0.02
N ALA A 102 1.82 -6.85 0.04
CA ALA A 102 2.00 -7.81 -1.04
C ALA A 102 1.42 -7.30 -2.35
N LEU A 103 0.30 -6.56 -2.31
CA LEU A 103 -0.28 -5.95 -3.51
C LEU A 103 0.64 -4.86 -4.10
N SER A 104 1.25 -4.00 -3.28
CA SER A 104 2.14 -2.93 -3.76
C SER A 104 3.43 -3.47 -4.40
N ARG A 105 3.91 -4.63 -3.95
CA ARG A 105 5.07 -5.34 -4.51
C ARG A 105 4.74 -6.30 -5.64
N ASN A 106 3.44 -6.47 -5.95
CA ASN A 106 2.97 -7.52 -6.84
C ASN A 106 3.43 -8.94 -6.40
N GLY A 107 3.50 -9.17 -5.09
CA GLY A 107 3.94 -10.42 -4.47
C GLY A 107 2.83 -11.45 -4.26
N HIS A 108 1.60 -11.19 -4.73
CA HIS A 108 0.57 -12.20 -4.74
C HIS A 108 0.92 -13.28 -5.77
N VAL A 109 0.80 -14.55 -5.39
CA VAL A 109 1.04 -15.67 -6.30
C VAL A 109 0.05 -15.58 -7.47
N ARG A 110 0.58 -15.41 -8.69
CA ARG A 110 -0.20 -15.34 -9.92
C ARG A 110 -0.04 -16.63 -10.73
N GLY A 111 -1.13 -17.09 -11.34
CA GLY A 111 -1.12 -18.20 -12.30
C GLY A 111 -0.54 -17.74 -13.64
N ASP A 112 0.78 -17.77 -13.78
CA ASP A 112 1.49 -16.97 -14.78
C ASP A 112 1.76 -17.63 -16.14
N PHE A 113 1.39 -18.91 -16.34
CA PHE A 113 1.82 -19.65 -17.54
C PHE A 113 1.35 -19.01 -18.85
N LEU A 114 0.08 -18.63 -18.94
CA LEU A 114 -0.51 -18.01 -20.12
C LEU A 114 -0.26 -16.49 -20.16
N TYR A 115 -0.29 -15.85 -18.99
CA TYR A 115 -0.14 -14.41 -18.83
C TYR A 115 1.24 -13.92 -19.32
N ARG A 116 2.32 -14.64 -18.99
CA ARG A 116 3.70 -14.28 -19.37
C ARG A 116 3.95 -14.29 -20.88
N GLN A 117 3.16 -15.05 -21.65
CA GLN A 117 3.29 -15.14 -23.10
C GLN A 117 2.59 -14.00 -23.85
N TRP A 118 1.77 -13.21 -23.17
CA TRP A 118 1.00 -12.14 -23.78
C TRP A 118 1.81 -10.83 -23.87
N PRO A 119 1.55 -9.98 -24.90
CA PRO A 119 2.09 -8.63 -24.92
C PRO A 119 1.55 -7.80 -23.75
N VAL A 120 2.36 -6.86 -23.25
CA VAL A 120 2.04 -5.99 -22.09
C VAL A 120 0.66 -5.36 -22.17
N ARG A 121 0.21 -4.95 -23.36
CA ARG A 121 -1.13 -4.35 -23.53
C ARG A 121 -2.27 -5.33 -23.23
N ARG A 122 -2.13 -6.61 -23.61
CA ARG A 122 -3.14 -7.64 -23.30
C ARG A 122 -3.11 -8.00 -21.82
N GLN A 123 -1.92 -8.10 -21.24
CA GLN A 123 -1.73 -8.27 -19.81
C GLN A 123 -2.44 -7.15 -19.02
N ALA A 124 -2.16 -5.88 -19.36
CA ALA A 124 -2.76 -4.72 -18.73
C ALA A 124 -4.28 -4.65 -18.89
N ALA A 125 -4.81 -5.00 -20.06
CA ALA A 125 -6.25 -5.08 -20.29
C ALA A 125 -6.91 -6.15 -19.41
N MET A 126 -6.28 -7.33 -19.30
CA MET A 126 -6.76 -8.40 -18.43
C MET A 126 -6.71 -7.98 -16.96
N ASP A 127 -5.58 -7.41 -16.49
CA ASP A 127 -5.44 -6.92 -15.13
C ASP A 127 -6.53 -5.89 -14.80
N LEU A 128 -6.82 -4.93 -15.69
CA LEU A 128 -7.92 -3.98 -15.52
C LEU A 128 -9.28 -4.67 -15.34
N VAL A 129 -9.61 -5.63 -16.21
CA VAL A 129 -10.86 -6.38 -16.11
C VAL A 129 -10.95 -7.12 -14.79
N LEU A 130 -9.88 -7.81 -14.37
CA LEU A 130 -9.84 -8.54 -13.11
C LEU A 130 -9.96 -7.61 -11.89
N TYR A 131 -9.35 -6.42 -11.95
CA TYR A 131 -9.49 -5.43 -10.89
C TYR A 131 -10.94 -4.98 -10.73
N PHE A 132 -11.63 -4.66 -11.82
CA PHE A 132 -13.01 -4.16 -11.75
C PHE A 132 -14.04 -5.27 -11.49
N LEU A 133 -13.83 -6.48 -12.00
CA LEU A 133 -14.81 -7.56 -11.88
C LEU A 133 -14.66 -8.38 -10.60
N PHE A 134 -13.43 -8.58 -10.11
CA PHE A 134 -13.18 -9.45 -8.96
C PHE A 134 -12.60 -8.71 -7.77
N PHE A 135 -11.57 -7.88 -7.99
CA PHE A 135 -10.87 -7.23 -6.88
C PHE A 135 -11.75 -6.20 -6.17
N PHE A 136 -12.24 -5.17 -6.87
CA PHE A 136 -13.01 -4.10 -6.22
C PHE A 136 -14.32 -4.59 -5.62
N PRO A 137 -15.15 -5.42 -6.30
CA PRO A 137 -16.36 -5.94 -5.68
C PRO A 137 -16.07 -6.76 -4.43
N GLY A 138 -15.04 -7.62 -4.47
CA GLY A 138 -14.62 -8.42 -3.33
C GLY A 138 -14.13 -7.60 -2.15
N ILE A 139 -13.21 -6.65 -2.39
CA ILE A 139 -12.62 -5.81 -1.34
C ILE A 139 -13.65 -4.82 -0.79
N LEU A 140 -14.50 -4.22 -1.62
CA LEU A 140 -15.54 -3.31 -1.14
C LEU A 140 -16.61 -4.05 -0.33
N ALA A 141 -16.98 -5.27 -0.73
CA ALA A 141 -17.85 -6.12 0.08
C ALA A 141 -17.20 -6.46 1.44
N LEU A 142 -15.90 -6.78 1.44
CA LEU A 142 -15.13 -7.01 2.66
C LEU A 142 -15.10 -5.76 3.56
N CYS A 143 -14.88 -4.56 2.99
CA CYS A 143 -14.92 -3.31 3.74
C CYS A 143 -16.29 -3.05 4.37
N TYR A 144 -17.36 -3.24 3.59
CA TYR A 144 -18.72 -3.00 4.04
C TYR A 144 -19.13 -3.97 5.16
N ALA A 145 -18.96 -5.27 4.93
CA ALA A 145 -19.24 -6.30 5.93
C ALA A 145 -18.32 -6.17 7.15
N GLY A 146 -17.03 -5.90 6.92
CA GLY A 146 -16.02 -5.70 7.96
C GLY A 146 -16.31 -4.49 8.84
N TYR A 147 -16.82 -3.39 8.27
CA TYR A 147 -17.26 -2.24 9.05
C TYR A 147 -18.43 -2.60 9.97
N GLY A 148 -19.46 -3.28 9.46
CA GLY A 148 -20.59 -3.73 10.28
C GLY A 148 -20.15 -4.66 11.40
N PHE A 149 -19.25 -5.60 11.10
CA PHE A 149 -18.70 -6.54 12.08
C PHE A 149 -17.86 -5.85 13.16
N ALA A 150 -17.02 -4.89 12.77
CA ALA A 150 -16.25 -4.09 13.71
C ALA A 150 -17.17 -3.21 14.58
N ALA A 151 -18.10 -2.47 13.96
CA ALA A 151 -19.02 -1.59 14.68
C ALA A 151 -19.86 -2.34 15.72
N PHE A 152 -20.37 -3.51 15.36
CA PHE A 152 -21.10 -4.36 16.30
C PHE A 152 -20.22 -4.80 17.48
N SER A 153 -18.98 -5.23 17.21
CA SER A 153 -18.01 -5.62 18.23
C SER A 153 -17.70 -4.51 19.23
N TRP A 154 -17.58 -3.25 18.75
CA TRP A 154 -17.42 -2.08 19.60
C TRP A 154 -18.63 -1.81 20.49
N VAL A 155 -19.84 -1.95 19.95
CA VAL A 155 -21.09 -1.72 20.72
C VAL A 155 -21.24 -2.71 21.86
N ILE A 156 -20.90 -3.98 21.64
CA ILE A 156 -21.04 -5.03 22.66
C ILE A 156 -19.81 -5.15 23.58
N GLY A 157 -18.74 -4.39 23.32
CA GLY A 157 -17.48 -4.51 24.07
C GLY A 157 -16.91 -5.93 24.00
N GLU A 158 -16.82 -6.49 22.80
CA GLU A 158 -16.53 -7.92 22.61
C GLU A 158 -15.15 -8.31 23.17
N HIS A 159 -15.13 -9.37 23.97
CA HIS A 159 -13.93 -10.03 24.49
C HIS A 159 -13.81 -11.44 23.91
N SER A 160 -12.58 -11.95 23.84
CA SER A 160 -12.36 -13.34 23.38
C SER A 160 -13.09 -14.34 24.27
N SER A 161 -13.82 -15.26 23.64
CA SER A 161 -14.48 -16.38 24.32
C SER A 161 -13.58 -17.60 24.47
N ASN A 162 -12.36 -17.57 23.92
CA ASN A 162 -11.44 -18.70 24.01
C ASN A 162 -10.75 -18.80 25.38
N SER A 163 -10.68 -17.70 26.14
CA SER A 163 -10.16 -17.69 27.51
C SER A 163 -11.14 -17.02 28.48
N PRO A 164 -11.11 -17.39 29.77
CA PRO A 164 -12.05 -16.87 30.78
C PRO A 164 -11.99 -15.34 30.96
N ASN A 165 -10.81 -14.74 30.78
CA ASN A 165 -10.58 -13.29 30.84
C ASN A 165 -9.91 -12.80 29.55
N GLY A 166 -10.55 -13.08 28.41
CA GLY A 166 -10.00 -12.81 27.10
C GLY A 166 -9.81 -11.32 26.79
N PRO A 167 -8.79 -10.97 26.00
CA PRO A 167 -8.53 -9.58 25.62
C PRO A 167 -9.65 -9.02 24.73
N PRO A 168 -9.80 -7.69 24.67
CA PRO A 168 -10.80 -7.03 23.84
C PRO A 168 -10.52 -7.29 22.34
N LEU A 169 -11.53 -7.78 21.62
CA LEU A 169 -11.43 -8.17 20.20
C LEU A 169 -11.84 -7.06 19.22
N TYR A 170 -12.58 -6.07 19.69
CA TYR A 170 -13.11 -5.00 18.83
C TYR A 170 -12.00 -4.19 18.13
N HIS A 171 -10.84 -4.02 18.79
CA HIS A 171 -9.65 -3.43 18.17
C HIS A 171 -9.14 -4.27 16.99
N PHE A 172 -9.05 -5.58 17.16
CA PHE A 172 -8.62 -6.48 16.11
C PHE A 172 -9.61 -6.48 14.94
N LYS A 173 -10.92 -6.57 15.21
CA LYS A 173 -11.94 -6.56 14.14
C LYS A 173 -11.98 -5.25 13.37
N SER A 174 -11.58 -4.13 13.99
CA SER A 174 -11.45 -2.84 13.31
C SER A 174 -10.35 -2.83 12.22
N LEU A 175 -9.38 -3.75 12.27
CA LEU A 175 -8.39 -3.90 11.21
C LEU A 175 -9.02 -4.32 9.88
N ILE A 176 -10.15 -5.03 9.89
CA ILE A 176 -10.79 -5.53 8.66
C ILE A 176 -11.15 -4.35 7.72
N PRO A 177 -11.97 -3.35 8.12
CA PRO A 177 -12.28 -2.22 7.27
C PRO A 177 -11.06 -1.31 7.01
N VAL A 178 -10.11 -1.20 7.95
CA VAL A 178 -8.90 -0.38 7.76
C VAL A 178 -8.01 -0.96 6.67
N VAL A 179 -7.68 -2.25 6.76
CA VAL A 179 -6.89 -2.97 5.75
C VAL A 179 -7.63 -3.05 4.43
N GLY A 180 -8.95 -3.28 4.47
CA GLY A 180 -9.79 -3.20 3.28
C GLY A 180 -9.68 -1.84 2.57
N GLY A 181 -9.73 -0.74 3.34
CA GLY A 181 -9.52 0.61 2.80
C GLY A 181 -8.13 0.80 2.17
N LEU A 182 -7.08 0.28 2.81
CA LEU A 182 -5.72 0.28 2.25
C LEU A 182 -5.62 -0.57 0.97
N MET A 183 -6.29 -1.72 0.92
CA MET A 183 -6.39 -2.54 -0.29
C MET A 183 -7.09 -1.81 -1.43
N VAL A 184 -8.17 -1.06 -1.16
CA VAL A 184 -8.84 -0.22 -2.18
C VAL A 184 -7.88 0.86 -2.69
N LEU A 185 -7.19 1.56 -1.78
CA LEU A 185 -6.21 2.59 -2.13
C LEU A 185 -5.10 2.02 -3.04
N GLN A 186 -4.53 0.88 -2.65
CA GLN A 186 -3.48 0.21 -3.42
C GLN A 186 -4.02 -0.36 -4.75
N GLY A 187 -5.24 -0.88 -4.77
CA GLY A 187 -5.91 -1.34 -6.00
C GLY A 187 -6.10 -0.22 -7.00
N CYS A 188 -6.48 0.98 -6.53
CA CYS A 188 -6.53 2.18 -7.38
C CYS A 188 -5.17 2.52 -7.99
N ALA A 189 -4.08 2.41 -7.21
CA ALA A 189 -2.73 2.60 -7.72
C ALA A 189 -2.38 1.58 -8.83
N GLU A 190 -2.71 0.30 -8.63
CA GLU A 190 -2.47 -0.74 -9.64
C GLU A 190 -3.34 -0.56 -10.90
N VAL A 191 -4.58 -0.08 -10.78
CA VAL A 191 -5.40 0.29 -11.95
C VAL A 191 -4.78 1.43 -12.75
N VAL A 192 -4.26 2.46 -12.08
CA VAL A 192 -3.56 3.55 -12.77
C VAL A 192 -2.31 3.03 -13.47
N ARG A 193 -1.56 2.10 -12.86
CA ARG A 193 -0.41 1.44 -13.50
C ARG A 193 -0.81 0.62 -14.72
N ALA A 194 -1.86 -0.19 -14.62
CA ALA A 194 -2.37 -1.00 -15.72
C ALA A 194 -2.89 -0.12 -16.86
N PHE A 195 -3.59 0.97 -16.55
CA PHE A 195 -4.05 1.92 -17.58
C PHE A 195 -2.89 2.60 -18.31
N ARG A 196 -1.80 2.93 -17.59
CA ARG A 196 -0.58 3.45 -18.20
C ARG A 196 0.10 2.41 -19.08
N ALA A 197 0.28 1.19 -18.59
CA ALA A 197 0.86 0.08 -19.35
C ALA A 197 0.05 -0.27 -20.60
N LEU A 198 -1.28 -0.12 -20.56
CA LEU A 198 -2.14 -0.28 -21.72
C LEU A 198 -1.85 0.77 -22.82
N LYS A 199 -1.55 2.02 -22.42
CA LYS A 199 -1.21 3.11 -23.36
C LYS A 199 0.21 3.02 -23.87
N THR A 200 1.19 2.93 -22.98
CA THR A 200 2.62 2.98 -23.31
C THR A 200 3.13 1.65 -23.85
N GLY A 201 2.52 0.53 -23.46
CA GLY A 201 3.04 -0.81 -23.75
C GLY A 201 4.16 -1.26 -22.80
N GLU A 202 4.43 -0.49 -21.75
CA GLU A 202 5.49 -0.76 -20.77
C GLU A 202 4.94 -0.62 -19.34
N TRP A 203 5.34 -1.53 -18.45
CA TRP A 203 4.92 -1.46 -17.05
C TRP A 203 5.70 -0.37 -16.31
N PRO A 204 5.01 0.56 -15.62
CA PRO A 204 5.69 1.53 -14.77
C PRO A 204 6.44 0.81 -13.64
N GLN A 205 7.64 1.29 -13.31
CA GLN A 205 8.45 0.71 -12.26
C GLN A 205 7.72 0.79 -10.92
N ARG A 206 7.76 -0.32 -10.17
CA ARG A 206 7.30 -0.40 -8.79
C ARG A 206 8.48 -0.14 -7.88
N LEU A 207 8.21 0.40 -6.71
CA LEU A 207 9.18 0.34 -5.63
C LEU A 207 9.45 -1.15 -5.32
N HIS A 208 10.71 -1.55 -5.21
CA HIS A 208 11.14 -2.85 -4.70
C HIS A 208 12.10 -2.59 -3.56
N ASP A 209 11.91 -3.27 -2.43
CA ASP A 209 12.74 -3.13 -1.23
C ASP A 209 13.22 -4.46 -0.67
N VAL A 210 12.58 -5.56 -1.06
CA VAL A 210 13.00 -6.92 -0.70
C VAL A 210 13.05 -7.72 -1.99
N GLU A 211 14.26 -8.11 -2.36
CA GLU A 211 14.50 -9.08 -3.43
C GLU A 211 14.69 -10.46 -2.82
N GLU A 212 14.21 -11.48 -3.52
CA GLU A 212 14.42 -12.86 -3.10
C GLU A 212 15.92 -13.16 -3.12
N THR A 213 16.45 -13.66 -2.01
CA THR A 213 17.88 -13.96 -1.85
C THR A 213 18.42 -14.85 -2.97
N GLU A 214 17.58 -15.76 -3.49
CA GLU A 214 17.91 -16.61 -4.64
C GLU A 214 18.25 -15.79 -5.89
N LYS A 215 17.45 -14.76 -6.22
CA LYS A 215 17.71 -13.88 -7.37
C LYS A 215 19.04 -13.15 -7.20
N ILE A 216 19.29 -12.61 -6.01
CA ILE A 216 20.55 -11.92 -5.69
C ILE A 216 21.75 -12.87 -5.88
N ILE A 217 21.65 -14.11 -5.37
CA ILE A 217 22.70 -15.12 -5.51
C ILE A 217 22.94 -15.49 -6.98
N LEU A 218 21.87 -15.66 -7.77
CA LEU A 218 21.96 -15.99 -9.19
C LEU A 218 22.59 -14.85 -10.00
N GLU A 219 22.20 -13.61 -9.77
CA GLU A 219 22.79 -12.45 -10.43
C GLU A 219 24.28 -12.29 -10.08
N GLN A 220 24.64 -12.52 -8.82
CA GLN A 220 26.04 -12.55 -8.39
C GLN A 220 26.82 -13.67 -9.06
N ALA A 221 26.22 -14.86 -9.21
CA ALA A 221 26.84 -15.99 -9.91
C ALA A 221 27.04 -15.70 -11.41
N GLU A 222 26.06 -15.10 -12.08
CA GLU A 222 26.18 -14.67 -13.48
C GLU A 222 27.24 -13.57 -13.66
N ALA A 223 27.29 -12.59 -12.75
CA ALA A 223 28.28 -11.53 -12.78
C ALA A 223 29.71 -12.09 -12.56
N ALA A 224 29.86 -13.05 -11.64
CA ALA A 224 31.13 -13.76 -11.44
C ALA A 224 31.54 -14.57 -12.68
N GLN A 225 30.60 -15.22 -13.38
CA GLN A 225 30.89 -15.92 -14.63
C GLN A 225 31.31 -14.96 -15.77
N LYS A 226 30.67 -13.79 -15.88
CA LYS A 226 30.99 -12.79 -16.91
C LYS A 226 32.32 -12.06 -16.65
N GLY A 227 32.77 -11.96 -15.39
CA GLY A 227 34.04 -11.32 -15.02
C GLY A 227 35.27 -12.24 -15.07
N VAL A 228 35.07 -13.55 -15.28
CA VAL A 228 36.15 -14.56 -15.38
C VAL A 228 36.44 -14.94 -16.85
N ALA A 229 35.66 -14.41 -17.81
CA ALA A 229 35.82 -14.61 -19.25
C ALA A 229 36.67 -13.51 -19.91
#